data_AF-A0A3D0W396-F1
#
_entry.id   AF-A0A3D0W396-F1
#
_cell.length_a   1.000
_cell.length_b   1.000
_cell.length_c   1.000
_cell.angle_alpha   90.00
_cell.angle_beta   90.00
_cell.angle_gamma   90.00
#
_symmetry.space_group_name_H-M   'P 1'
#
loop_
_entity.id
_entity.type
_entity.pdbx_description
1 polymer ?
#
loop_
_entity_poly.entity_id
_entity_poly.type
_entity_poly.pdbx_seq_one_letter_code
_entity_poly.pdbx_strand_id
1 'polypeptide(L)'
;MRVLFCSSEAFPFSKTGGLADMALFLPKSLRNLNHDVRIITPYYKSIAKYHKDMKMLGSATIKFGGIETIVHYYELTHQGIPYIFVQNMHYFERDQFYGYNDDAERFACFSYAILEGLRVFDFYPNILHLNDWQTGMVPYLLDAHYRHKNDQYFSIHTLLTIHNLEYQGSFDPYVSRFFNTDFNYTYIHFDRVNFLKAGIERATRVNTVSPTYKNEVLTPEYGFSLDGALQKRANDFEGILNGIDTEVFDPMTDHYLSHPFELKTSREGKILNKIDILHHFDLDV
;
A
#
# COMPACT_ATOMS: atom_id res chain seq x y z
N MET A 1 -15.79 3.75 -11.21
CA MET A 1 -14.58 3.16 -11.82
C MET A 1 -14.22 1.87 -11.08
N ARG A 2 -13.41 1.01 -11.68
CA ARG A 2 -12.78 -0.15 -11.00
C ARG A 2 -11.39 0.23 -10.51
N VAL A 3 -11.13 0.06 -9.22
CA VAL A 3 -9.84 0.38 -8.60
C VAL A 3 -9.35 -0.85 -7.83
N LEU A 4 -8.12 -1.26 -8.10
CA LEU A 4 -7.42 -2.23 -7.25
C LEU A 4 -6.41 -1.46 -6.40
N PHE A 5 -6.67 -1.41 -5.10
CA PHE A 5 -5.83 -0.75 -4.12
C PHE A 5 -4.79 -1.74 -3.61
N CYS A 6 -3.55 -1.57 -4.02
CA CYS A 6 -2.43 -2.45 -3.71
C CYS A 6 -1.63 -1.88 -2.55
N SER A 7 -1.51 -2.64 -1.47
CA SER A 7 -0.75 -2.22 -0.29
C SER A 7 -0.13 -3.41 0.40
N SER A 8 1.07 -3.23 0.95
CA SER A 8 1.69 -4.23 1.82
C SER A 8 0.96 -4.38 3.16
N GLU A 9 0.15 -3.40 3.57
CA GLU A 9 -0.63 -3.44 4.81
C GLU A 9 -2.05 -2.94 4.59
N ALA A 10 -3.00 -3.54 5.31
CA ALA A 10 -4.37 -3.07 5.28
C ALA A 10 -5.09 -3.38 6.61
N PHE A 11 -5.59 -2.34 7.27
CA PHE A 11 -6.41 -2.49 8.47
C PHE A 11 -7.73 -3.22 8.12
N PRO A 12 -8.25 -4.12 8.98
CA PRO A 12 -7.75 -4.52 10.30
C PRO A 12 -6.80 -5.74 10.29
N PHE A 13 -6.32 -6.17 9.12
CA PHE A 13 -5.61 -7.45 8.95
C PHE A 13 -4.10 -7.35 9.22
N SER A 14 -3.48 -6.25 8.78
CA SER A 14 -2.07 -5.95 8.94
C SER A 14 -1.88 -4.45 9.12
N LYS A 15 -1.18 -4.05 10.20
CA LYS A 15 -0.92 -2.65 10.53
C LYS A 15 0.38 -2.49 11.33
N THR A 16 1.28 -1.65 10.82
CA THR A 16 2.45 -1.10 11.52
C THR A 16 2.36 0.41 11.68
N GLY A 17 1.64 1.10 10.77
CA GLY A 17 1.49 2.55 10.78
C GLY A 17 0.26 3.05 10.02
N GLY A 18 0.30 4.34 9.64
CA GLY A 18 -0.85 5.03 9.03
C GLY A 18 -1.22 4.56 7.62
N LEU A 19 -0.31 3.91 6.89
CA LEU A 19 -0.60 3.29 5.59
C LEU A 19 -1.79 2.33 5.68
N ALA A 20 -1.81 1.49 6.71
CA ALA A 20 -2.86 0.49 6.91
C ALA A 20 -4.24 1.11 7.11
N ASP A 21 -4.31 2.26 7.80
CA ASP A 21 -5.55 3.01 8.03
C ASP A 21 -6.04 3.62 6.72
N MET A 22 -5.15 4.24 5.95
CA MET A 22 -5.47 4.79 4.63
C MET A 22 -5.94 3.71 3.65
N ALA A 23 -5.36 2.51 3.74
CA ALA A 23 -5.77 1.35 2.95
C ALA A 23 -7.18 0.84 3.28
N LEU A 24 -7.81 1.26 4.38
CA LEU A 24 -9.25 1.05 4.63
C LEU A 24 -10.07 2.30 4.28
N PHE A 25 -9.69 3.48 4.80
CA PHE A 25 -10.53 4.67 4.81
C PHE A 25 -10.79 5.22 3.40
N LEU A 26 -9.75 5.26 2.56
CA LEU A 26 -9.90 5.76 1.19
C LEU A 26 -10.73 4.78 0.34
N PRO A 27 -10.46 3.46 0.32
CA PRO A 27 -11.34 2.50 -0.35
C PRO A 27 -12.80 2.56 0.11
N LYS A 28 -13.06 2.66 1.42
CA LYS A 28 -14.42 2.84 1.97
C LYS A 28 -15.10 4.07 1.38
N SER A 29 -14.41 5.22 1.40
CA SER A 29 -14.93 6.48 0.85
C SER A 29 -15.20 6.40 -0.66
N LEU A 30 -14.31 5.78 -1.43
CA LEU A 30 -14.50 5.61 -2.88
C LEU A 30 -15.69 4.68 -3.20
N ARG A 31 -15.93 3.63 -2.39
CA ARG A 31 -17.12 2.79 -2.55
C ARG A 31 -18.41 3.55 -2.24
N ASN A 32 -18.40 4.44 -1.25
CA ASN A 32 -19.53 5.35 -0.98
C ASN A 32 -19.81 6.31 -2.15
N LEU A 33 -18.81 6.58 -2.99
CA LEU A 33 -18.95 7.31 -4.25
C LEU A 33 -19.29 6.39 -5.45
N ASN A 34 -19.80 5.18 -5.20
CA ASN A 34 -20.19 4.18 -6.21
C ASN A 34 -19.05 3.71 -7.12
N HIS A 35 -17.84 3.57 -6.57
CA HIS A 35 -16.73 2.91 -7.27
C HIS A 35 -16.58 1.45 -6.82
N ASP A 36 -16.15 0.58 -7.73
CA ASP A 36 -15.83 -0.81 -7.41
C ASP A 36 -14.36 -0.88 -6.99
N VAL A 37 -14.14 -0.81 -5.68
CA VAL A 37 -12.80 -0.85 -5.08
C VAL A 37 -12.58 -2.18 -4.38
N ARG A 38 -11.46 -2.82 -4.70
CA ARG A 38 -10.94 -3.99 -3.98
C ARG A 38 -9.55 -3.68 -3.45
N ILE A 39 -9.18 -4.29 -2.34
CA ILE A 39 -7.85 -4.17 -1.76
C ILE A 39 -7.09 -5.47 -2.03
N ILE A 40 -5.83 -5.39 -2.45
CA ILE A 40 -4.93 -6.54 -2.55
C ILE A 40 -3.73 -6.35 -1.63
N THR A 41 -3.47 -7.35 -0.79
CA THR A 41 -2.43 -7.29 0.25
C THR A 41 -1.83 -8.68 0.51
N PRO A 42 -0.60 -8.81 1.04
CA PRO A 42 -0.04 -10.11 1.39
C PRO A 42 -0.81 -10.83 2.50
N TYR A 43 -0.83 -12.16 2.44
CA TYR A 43 -1.36 -13.02 3.49
C TYR A 43 -0.31 -13.20 4.60
N TYR A 44 -0.33 -12.35 5.62
CA TYR A 44 0.56 -12.50 6.78
C TYR A 44 0.09 -13.55 7.77
N LYS A 45 0.98 -14.03 8.62
CA LYS A 45 0.65 -15.04 9.64
C LYS A 45 -0.47 -14.58 10.59
N SER A 46 -0.55 -13.29 10.90
CA SER A 46 -1.63 -12.69 11.70
C SER A 46 -3.03 -12.85 11.07
N ILE A 47 -3.10 -13.05 9.76
CA ILE A 47 -4.33 -13.17 8.97
C ILE A 47 -4.87 -14.60 9.00
N ALA A 48 -4.04 -15.59 9.34
CA ALA A 48 -4.40 -17.02 9.40
C ALA A 48 -5.69 -17.30 10.20
N LYS A 49 -5.95 -16.52 11.25
CA LYS A 49 -7.17 -16.65 12.08
C LYS A 49 -8.48 -16.41 11.32
N TYR A 50 -8.44 -15.71 10.19
CA TYR A 50 -9.60 -15.43 9.33
C TYR A 50 -9.74 -16.42 8.17
N HIS A 51 -8.81 -17.36 7.98
CA HIS A 51 -8.74 -18.23 6.79
C HIS A 51 -10.05 -18.96 6.49
N LYS A 52 -10.70 -19.48 7.53
CA LYS A 52 -11.95 -20.25 7.43
C LYS A 52 -13.11 -19.47 6.82
N ASP A 53 -13.07 -18.14 6.91
CA ASP A 53 -14.13 -17.25 6.43
C ASP A 53 -13.82 -16.75 5.00
N MET A 54 -12.66 -17.10 4.45
CA MET A 54 -12.22 -16.66 3.13
C MET A 54 -12.70 -17.56 2.00
N LYS A 55 -12.97 -16.95 0.86
CA LYS A 55 -13.23 -17.64 -0.40
C LYS A 55 -11.95 -17.76 -1.22
N MET A 56 -11.57 -18.96 -1.64
CA MET A 56 -10.48 -19.14 -2.60
C MET A 56 -10.91 -18.61 -3.97
N LEU A 57 -10.13 -17.69 -4.54
CA LEU A 57 -10.34 -17.16 -5.89
C LEU A 57 -9.59 -17.97 -6.95
N GLY A 58 -8.44 -18.55 -6.58
CA GLY A 58 -7.62 -19.37 -7.47
C GLY A 58 -6.14 -19.29 -7.11
N SER A 59 -5.29 -19.64 -8.07
CA SER A 59 -3.83 -19.58 -7.92
C SER A 59 -3.15 -19.15 -9.22
N ALA A 60 -1.91 -18.67 -9.09
CA ALA A 60 -1.04 -18.35 -10.21
C ALA A 60 0.38 -18.84 -9.93
N THR A 61 1.06 -19.26 -10.99
CA THR A 61 2.50 -19.54 -10.97
C THR A 61 3.26 -18.25 -11.26
N ILE A 62 4.09 -17.81 -10.32
CA ILE A 62 4.94 -16.63 -10.42
C ILE A 62 6.36 -17.08 -10.79
N LYS A 63 6.88 -16.56 -11.91
CA LYS A 63 8.22 -16.87 -12.42
C LYS A 63 9.08 -15.62 -12.44
N PHE A 64 10.18 -15.60 -11.70
CA PHE A 64 11.01 -14.42 -11.54
C PHE A 64 12.42 -14.77 -11.05
N GLY A 65 13.46 -14.19 -11.66
CA GLY A 65 14.85 -14.42 -11.26
C GLY A 65 15.31 -15.89 -11.28
N GLY A 66 14.72 -16.70 -12.17
CA GLY A 66 14.97 -18.15 -12.24
C GLY A 66 14.24 -18.97 -11.18
N ILE A 67 13.41 -18.35 -10.35
CA ILE A 67 12.55 -18.98 -9.35
C ILE A 67 11.15 -19.16 -9.92
N GLU A 68 10.50 -20.25 -9.56
CA GLU A 68 9.09 -20.51 -9.82
C GLU A 68 8.39 -20.83 -8.50
N THR A 69 7.33 -20.10 -8.17
CA THR A 69 6.52 -20.34 -6.97
C THR A 69 5.03 -20.24 -7.29
N ILE A 70 4.19 -20.83 -6.46
CA ILE A 70 2.74 -20.71 -6.58
C ILE A 70 2.25 -19.75 -5.51
N VAL A 71 1.38 -18.83 -5.92
CA VAL A 71 0.61 -17.98 -5.00
C VAL A 71 -0.86 -18.37 -5.07
N HIS A 72 -1.53 -18.34 -3.93
CA HIS A 72 -2.97 -18.54 -3.82
C HIS A 72 -3.66 -17.23 -3.48
N TYR A 73 -4.83 -17.00 -4.05
CA TYR A 73 -5.63 -15.79 -3.81
C TYR A 73 -6.86 -16.15 -2.98
N TYR A 74 -7.01 -15.50 -1.85
CA TYR A 74 -8.16 -15.65 -0.97
C TYR A 74 -8.90 -14.32 -0.82
N GLU A 75 -10.23 -14.34 -0.78
CA GLU A 75 -11.05 -13.15 -0.64
C GLU A 75 -11.82 -13.17 0.68
N LEU A 76 -11.85 -12.04 1.38
CA LEU A 76 -12.76 -11.77 2.49
C LEU A 76 -13.37 -10.39 2.32
N THR A 77 -14.68 -10.27 2.50
CA THR A 77 -15.33 -8.95 2.52
C THR A 77 -15.38 -8.43 3.95
N HIS A 78 -14.79 -7.24 4.17
CA HIS A 78 -14.83 -6.54 5.46
C HIS A 78 -15.41 -5.14 5.25
N GLN A 79 -16.41 -4.76 6.04
CA GLN A 79 -17.12 -3.47 5.91
C GLN A 79 -17.56 -3.15 4.47
N GLY A 80 -18.01 -4.16 3.73
CA GLY A 80 -18.47 -4.01 2.35
C GLY A 80 -17.35 -3.86 1.30
N ILE A 81 -16.07 -3.98 1.69
CA ILE A 81 -14.92 -3.91 0.79
C ILE A 81 -14.31 -5.32 0.63
N PRO A 82 -14.11 -5.81 -0.60
CA PRO A 82 -13.40 -7.06 -0.85
C PRO A 82 -11.89 -6.89 -0.63
N TYR A 83 -11.31 -7.72 0.23
CA TYR A 83 -9.87 -7.88 0.43
C TYR A 83 -9.41 -9.17 -0.23
N ILE A 84 -8.41 -9.06 -1.09
CA ILE A 84 -7.75 -10.16 -1.78
C ILE A 84 -6.38 -10.36 -1.14
N PHE A 85 -6.17 -11.51 -0.53
CA PHE A 85 -4.92 -11.87 0.12
C PHE A 85 -4.08 -12.73 -0.81
N VAL A 86 -2.83 -12.30 -1.05
CA VAL A 86 -1.84 -13.08 -1.78
C VAL A 86 -1.11 -13.98 -0.80
N GLN A 87 -1.45 -15.26 -0.81
CA GLN A 87 -0.86 -16.25 0.07
C GLN A 87 0.28 -16.99 -0.62
N ASN A 88 1.40 -17.04 0.09
CA ASN A 88 2.54 -17.89 -0.20
C ASN A 88 3.23 -18.20 1.13
N MET A 89 3.33 -19.49 1.46
CA MET A 89 3.84 -19.94 2.76
C MET A 89 5.28 -19.47 3.01
N HIS A 90 6.11 -19.38 1.97
CA HIS A 90 7.50 -18.98 2.12
C HIS A 90 7.66 -17.46 2.30
N TYR A 91 6.96 -16.66 1.49
CA TYR A 91 7.17 -15.21 1.45
C TYR A 91 6.31 -14.42 2.45
N PHE A 92 5.04 -14.78 2.64
CA PHE A 92 4.10 -13.89 3.33
C PHE A 92 3.63 -14.39 4.68
N GLU A 93 3.55 -15.70 4.91
CA GLU A 93 3.13 -16.28 6.20
C GLU A 93 4.21 -16.18 7.30
N ARG A 94 4.63 -14.94 7.59
CA ARG A 94 5.66 -14.60 8.57
C ARG A 94 5.08 -13.67 9.64
N ASP A 95 5.79 -13.61 10.78
CA ASP A 95 5.39 -12.80 11.93
C ASP A 95 5.59 -11.31 11.69
N GLN A 96 6.70 -10.90 11.07
CA GLN A 96 6.97 -9.50 10.72
C GLN A 96 6.56 -9.22 9.27
N PHE A 97 6.28 -7.96 8.95
CA PHE A 97 5.94 -7.56 7.58
C PHE A 97 7.18 -7.22 6.75
N TYR A 98 8.21 -6.63 7.37
CA TYR A 98 9.45 -6.17 6.72
C TYR A 98 10.69 -6.51 7.57
N GLY A 99 11.85 -6.19 7.03
CA GLY A 99 13.15 -6.34 7.70
C GLY A 99 13.79 -7.71 7.46
N TYR A 100 13.29 -8.48 6.49
CA TYR A 100 13.91 -9.74 6.11
C TYR A 100 14.94 -9.54 5.00
N ASN A 101 15.96 -10.39 5.00
CA ASN A 101 17.03 -10.36 3.98
C ASN A 101 16.52 -10.58 2.55
N ASP A 102 15.34 -11.19 2.40
CA ASP A 102 14.67 -11.48 1.14
C ASP A 102 13.51 -10.51 0.82
N ASP A 103 13.39 -9.36 1.48
CA ASP A 103 12.32 -8.39 1.21
C ASP A 103 12.23 -7.99 -0.27
N ALA A 104 13.37 -7.80 -0.92
CA ALA A 104 13.41 -7.52 -2.35
C ALA A 104 12.76 -8.63 -3.19
N GLU A 105 13.01 -9.89 -2.84
CA GLU A 105 12.43 -11.06 -3.51
C GLU A 105 10.93 -11.18 -3.22
N ARG A 106 10.53 -11.02 -1.94
CA ARG A 106 9.14 -11.05 -1.48
C ARG A 106 8.27 -10.03 -2.21
N PHE A 107 8.73 -8.78 -2.29
CA PHE A 107 7.96 -7.69 -2.91
C PHE A 107 8.09 -7.66 -4.44
N ALA A 108 9.15 -8.24 -5.02
CA ALA A 108 9.15 -8.59 -6.44
C ALA A 108 8.07 -9.64 -6.75
N CYS A 109 8.01 -10.74 -5.97
CA CYS A 109 6.97 -11.75 -6.08
C CYS A 109 5.56 -11.14 -5.93
N PHE A 110 5.36 -10.27 -4.93
CA PHE A 110 4.08 -9.57 -4.73
C PHE A 110 3.71 -8.72 -5.94
N SER A 111 4.67 -8.02 -6.55
CA SER A 111 4.43 -7.20 -7.74
C SER A 111 3.96 -8.03 -8.93
N TYR A 112 4.55 -9.20 -9.17
CA TYR A 112 4.04 -10.14 -10.19
C TYR A 112 2.69 -10.73 -9.79
N ALA A 113 2.49 -11.09 -8.53
CA ALA A 113 1.24 -11.66 -8.04
C ALA A 113 0.06 -10.71 -8.20
N ILE A 114 0.26 -9.40 -8.04
CA ILE A 114 -0.78 -8.40 -8.36
C ILE A 114 -1.17 -8.50 -9.83
N LEU A 115 -0.20 -8.53 -10.74
CA LEU A 115 -0.44 -8.49 -12.18
C LEU A 115 -1.00 -9.81 -12.73
N GLU A 116 -0.50 -10.96 -12.28
CA GLU A 116 -1.06 -12.28 -12.62
C GLU A 116 -2.45 -12.49 -12.02
N GLY A 117 -2.70 -11.95 -10.82
CA GLY A 117 -3.97 -12.04 -10.12
C GLY A 117 -5.14 -11.45 -10.91
N LEU A 118 -4.91 -10.39 -11.69
CA LEU A 118 -5.95 -9.72 -12.49
C LEU A 118 -6.73 -10.71 -13.36
N ARG A 119 -6.04 -11.68 -13.95
CA ARG A 119 -6.63 -12.77 -14.75
C ARG A 119 -7.32 -13.82 -13.88
N VAL A 120 -6.73 -14.17 -12.73
CA VAL A 120 -7.24 -15.23 -11.84
C VAL A 120 -8.64 -14.90 -11.33
N PHE A 121 -8.87 -13.65 -10.93
CA PHE A 121 -10.14 -13.20 -10.38
C PHE A 121 -10.97 -12.34 -11.36
N ASP A 122 -10.60 -12.35 -12.64
CA ASP A 122 -11.25 -11.61 -13.73
C ASP A 122 -11.60 -10.14 -13.37
N PHE A 123 -10.61 -9.42 -12.84
CA PHE A 123 -10.76 -8.02 -12.46
C PHE A 123 -9.61 -7.19 -13.00
N TYR A 124 -9.88 -6.53 -14.11
CA TYR A 124 -8.99 -5.56 -14.73
C TYR A 124 -9.40 -4.14 -14.30
N PRO A 125 -8.64 -3.48 -13.42
CA PRO A 125 -9.01 -2.17 -12.90
C PRO A 125 -8.74 -1.07 -13.92
N ASN A 126 -9.49 0.04 -13.83
CA ASN A 126 -9.11 1.27 -14.53
C ASN A 126 -7.84 1.86 -13.91
N ILE A 127 -7.70 1.72 -12.57
CA ILE A 127 -6.56 2.24 -11.81
C ILE A 127 -6.00 1.14 -10.90
N LEU A 128 -4.72 0.82 -11.07
CA LEU A 128 -3.90 0.20 -10.04
C LEU A 128 -3.39 1.30 -9.11
N HIS A 129 -3.92 1.36 -7.90
CA HIS A 129 -3.50 2.31 -6.88
C HIS A 129 -2.45 1.65 -5.99
N LEU A 130 -1.20 2.00 -6.26
CA LEU A 130 0.02 1.44 -5.67
C LEU A 130 0.43 2.31 -4.47
N ASN A 131 0.74 1.68 -3.35
CA ASN A 131 1.17 2.37 -2.13
C ASN A 131 2.58 1.94 -1.77
N ASP A 132 3.46 2.93 -1.62
CA ASP A 132 4.86 2.82 -1.22
C ASP A 132 5.72 1.85 -2.05
N TRP A 133 6.96 1.67 -1.61
CA TRP A 133 8.01 0.94 -2.31
C TRP A 133 7.67 -0.54 -2.54
N GLN A 134 6.86 -1.14 -1.67
CA GLN A 134 6.45 -2.55 -1.73
C GLN A 134 5.66 -2.87 -3.00
N THR A 135 5.03 -1.85 -3.60
CA THR A 135 4.30 -1.94 -4.87
C THR A 135 4.95 -1.09 -5.98
N GLY A 136 6.09 -0.46 -5.69
CA GLY A 136 6.78 0.47 -6.59
C GLY A 136 7.29 -0.16 -7.88
N MET A 137 7.52 -1.48 -7.92
CA MET A 137 7.94 -2.18 -9.14
C MET A 137 6.77 -2.56 -10.07
N VAL A 138 5.52 -2.53 -9.60
CA VAL A 138 4.34 -2.89 -10.40
C VAL A 138 4.21 -2.11 -11.71
N PRO A 139 4.37 -0.78 -11.79
CA PRO A 139 4.17 -0.06 -13.05
C PRO A 139 5.28 -0.39 -14.06
N TYR A 140 6.53 -0.59 -13.60
CA TYR A 140 7.62 -1.05 -14.47
C TYR A 140 7.34 -2.44 -15.04
N LEU A 141 6.92 -3.39 -14.19
CA LEU A 141 6.63 -4.76 -14.63
C LEU A 141 5.38 -4.83 -15.51
N LEU A 142 4.36 -4.01 -15.24
CA LEU A 142 3.17 -3.86 -16.09
C LEU A 142 3.57 -3.49 -17.52
N ASP A 143 4.43 -2.48 -17.67
CA ASP A 143 4.92 -2.01 -18.96
C ASP A 143 5.77 -3.07 -19.66
N ALA A 144 6.70 -3.69 -18.94
CA ALA A 144 7.63 -4.66 -19.49
C ALA A 144 6.95 -5.96 -19.96
N HIS A 145 5.99 -6.47 -19.17
CA HIS A 145 5.53 -7.86 -19.32
C HIS A 145 4.04 -8.02 -19.63
N TYR A 146 3.20 -7.00 -19.41
CA TYR A 146 1.74 -7.22 -19.39
C TYR A 146 0.95 -6.34 -20.35
N ARG A 147 1.31 -5.07 -20.57
CA ARG A 147 0.52 -4.17 -21.43
C ARG A 147 0.29 -4.71 -22.84
N HIS A 148 1.23 -5.46 -23.38
CA HIS A 148 1.14 -6.05 -24.72
C HIS A 148 0.38 -7.38 -24.78
N LYS A 149 -0.05 -7.94 -23.63
CA LYS A 149 -0.75 -9.23 -23.59
C LYS A 149 -2.19 -9.13 -24.12
N ASN A 150 -2.92 -8.05 -23.80
CA ASN A 150 -4.27 -7.76 -24.29
C ASN A 150 -4.71 -6.33 -23.97
N ASP A 151 -5.85 -5.91 -24.53
CA ASP A 151 -6.44 -4.58 -24.34
C ASP A 151 -6.81 -4.26 -22.88
N GLN A 152 -7.15 -5.28 -22.08
CA GLN A 152 -7.51 -5.10 -20.69
C GLN A 152 -6.30 -4.67 -19.84
N TYR A 153 -5.11 -5.25 -20.08
CA TYR A 153 -3.86 -4.79 -19.46
C TYR A 153 -3.37 -3.46 -20.05
N PHE A 154 -3.49 -3.29 -21.37
CA PHE A 154 -3.08 -2.06 -22.05
C PHE A 154 -3.75 -0.82 -21.44
N SER A 155 -5.04 -0.93 -21.11
CA SER A 155 -5.89 0.17 -20.63
C SER A 155 -5.70 0.55 -19.16
N ILE A 156 -4.85 -0.16 -18.41
CA ILE A 156 -4.67 0.08 -16.96
C ILE A 156 -3.81 1.33 -16.75
N HIS A 157 -4.32 2.28 -15.94
CA HIS A 157 -3.52 3.38 -15.41
C HIS A 157 -2.98 3.05 -14.01
N THR A 158 -1.86 3.64 -13.65
CA THR A 158 -1.19 3.42 -12.35
C THR A 158 -1.08 4.72 -11.58
N LEU A 159 -1.50 4.70 -10.31
CA LEU A 159 -1.31 5.80 -9.36
C LEU A 159 -0.40 5.31 -8.25
N LEU A 160 0.74 5.97 -8.04
CA LEU A 160 1.62 5.67 -6.91
C LEU A 160 1.43 6.71 -5.81
N THR A 161 1.01 6.28 -4.62
CA THR A 161 1.02 7.11 -3.41
C THR A 161 2.24 6.80 -2.56
N ILE A 162 2.99 7.85 -2.24
CA ILE A 162 4.14 7.83 -1.35
C ILE A 162 3.67 8.31 0.04
N HIS A 163 3.68 7.42 1.03
CA HIS A 163 3.32 7.73 2.43
C HIS A 163 4.54 8.11 3.25
N ASN A 164 5.70 7.52 2.96
CA ASN A 164 6.97 7.92 3.55
C ASN A 164 8.14 7.68 2.58
N LEU A 165 8.76 8.76 2.13
CA LEU A 165 9.87 8.75 1.18
C LEU A 165 11.20 8.21 1.76
N GLU A 166 11.33 8.13 3.08
CA GLU A 166 12.50 7.53 3.74
C GLU A 166 12.66 6.05 3.38
N TYR A 167 11.54 5.32 3.25
CA TYR A 167 11.54 3.90 2.93
C TYR A 167 11.36 3.67 1.42
N GLN A 168 12.46 3.40 0.72
CA GLN A 168 12.49 3.39 -0.75
C GLN A 168 12.57 1.99 -1.38
N GLY A 169 12.82 0.95 -0.58
CA GLY A 169 13.18 -0.37 -1.11
C GLY A 169 14.49 -0.31 -1.90
N SER A 170 15.57 0.12 -1.23
CA SER A 170 16.92 0.25 -1.80
C SER A 170 17.75 -1.01 -1.55
N PHE A 171 17.99 -1.77 -2.61
CA PHE A 171 18.59 -3.10 -2.55
C PHE A 171 19.83 -3.22 -3.44
N ASP A 172 20.62 -4.27 -3.24
CA ASP A 172 21.82 -4.51 -4.03
C ASP A 172 21.50 -4.78 -5.51
N PRO A 173 22.43 -4.49 -6.44
CA PRO A 173 22.25 -4.67 -7.88
C PRO A 173 21.71 -6.03 -8.33
N TYR A 174 22.07 -7.10 -7.60
CA TYR A 174 21.67 -8.47 -7.95
C TYR A 174 20.14 -8.63 -8.01
N VAL A 175 19.40 -7.81 -7.26
CA VAL A 175 17.93 -7.83 -7.19
C VAL A 175 17.29 -7.62 -8.57
N SER A 176 17.98 -6.93 -9.48
CA SER A 176 17.50 -6.74 -10.86
C SER A 176 17.16 -8.05 -11.59
N ARG A 177 17.80 -9.17 -11.20
CA ARG A 177 17.48 -10.50 -11.76
C ARG A 177 16.01 -10.88 -11.60
N PHE A 178 15.35 -10.42 -10.53
CA PHE A 178 13.96 -10.71 -10.24
C PHE A 178 12.99 -10.05 -11.24
N PHE A 179 13.41 -9.06 -12.00
CA PHE A 179 12.51 -8.34 -12.90
C PHE A 179 12.35 -9.00 -14.27
N ASN A 180 13.12 -10.06 -14.57
CA ASN A 180 13.11 -10.77 -15.85
C ASN A 180 13.21 -9.82 -17.07
N THR A 181 13.91 -8.71 -16.91
CA THR A 181 14.18 -7.74 -17.96
C THR A 181 15.68 -7.59 -18.14
N ASP A 182 16.09 -7.08 -19.29
CA ASP A 182 17.43 -6.53 -19.44
C ASP A 182 17.63 -5.36 -18.45
N PHE A 183 18.91 -5.09 -18.14
CA PHE A 183 19.28 -4.02 -17.23
C PHE A 183 18.69 -2.67 -17.69
N ASN A 184 18.07 -1.94 -16.76
CA ASN A 184 17.45 -0.65 -17.03
C ASN A 184 17.69 0.36 -15.91
N TYR A 185 18.14 1.57 -16.28
CA TYR A 185 18.40 2.65 -15.32
C TYR A 185 17.16 3.20 -14.61
N THR A 186 15.94 2.88 -15.09
CA THR A 186 14.68 3.28 -14.46
C THR A 186 14.62 2.90 -12.98
N TYR A 187 15.05 1.68 -12.62
CA TYR A 187 15.03 1.19 -11.25
C TYR A 187 16.38 1.34 -10.53
N ILE A 188 17.37 2.02 -11.12
CA ILE A 188 18.69 2.22 -10.49
C ILE A 188 18.81 3.61 -9.88
N HIS A 189 19.27 3.66 -8.63
CA HIS A 189 19.57 4.86 -7.87
C HIS A 189 20.85 4.65 -7.06
N PHE A 190 21.89 5.48 -7.28
CA PHE A 190 23.20 5.34 -6.64
C PHE A 190 23.74 3.90 -6.64
N ASP A 191 23.80 3.29 -7.83
CA ASP A 191 24.27 1.90 -8.05
C ASP A 191 23.50 0.83 -7.27
N ARG A 192 22.30 1.15 -6.78
CA ARG A 192 21.39 0.22 -6.10
C ARG A 192 20.09 0.12 -6.86
N VAL A 193 19.42 -1.02 -6.74
CA VAL A 193 18.03 -1.16 -7.19
C VAL A 193 17.14 -0.41 -6.21
N ASN A 194 16.25 0.44 -6.70
CA ASN A 194 15.35 1.25 -5.88
C ASN A 194 13.92 1.12 -6.41
N PHE A 195 13.08 0.40 -5.64
CA PHE A 195 11.72 0.05 -6.06
C PHE A 195 10.83 1.29 -6.15
N LEU A 196 10.97 2.22 -5.20
CA LEU A 196 10.17 3.44 -5.19
C LEU A 196 10.50 4.34 -6.38
N LYS A 197 11.80 4.48 -6.72
CA LYS A 197 12.24 5.21 -7.91
C LYS A 197 11.64 4.62 -9.19
N ALA A 198 11.65 3.29 -9.33
CA ALA A 198 11.02 2.63 -10.48
C ALA A 198 9.53 3.00 -10.60
N GLY A 199 8.84 3.06 -9.47
CA GLY A 199 7.46 3.52 -9.36
C GLY A 199 7.28 4.97 -9.79
N ILE A 200 8.10 5.87 -9.26
CA ILE A 200 8.08 7.30 -9.60
C ILE A 200 8.33 7.50 -11.09
N GLU A 201 9.26 6.77 -11.69
CA GLU A 201 9.63 6.94 -13.10
C GLU A 201 8.56 6.38 -14.06
N ARG A 202 7.72 5.42 -13.63
CA ARG A 202 6.80 4.68 -14.52
C ARG A 202 5.31 4.83 -14.22
N ALA A 203 4.92 5.26 -13.02
CA ALA A 203 3.51 5.44 -12.69
C ALA A 203 2.85 6.49 -13.60
N THR A 204 1.58 6.30 -13.96
CA THR A 204 0.82 7.30 -14.74
C THR A 204 0.73 8.62 -13.97
N ARG A 205 0.43 8.55 -12.67
CA ARG A 205 0.44 9.68 -11.74
C ARG A 205 1.14 9.29 -10.43
N VAL A 206 1.68 10.28 -9.74
CA VAL A 206 2.29 10.11 -8.42
C VAL A 206 1.60 11.07 -7.46
N ASN A 207 1.34 10.65 -6.24
CA ASN A 207 0.90 11.57 -5.19
C ASN A 207 1.53 11.25 -3.85
N THR A 208 1.34 12.16 -2.91
CA THR A 208 1.73 11.98 -1.51
C THR A 208 0.67 12.56 -0.57
N VAL A 209 0.87 12.37 0.73
CA VAL A 209 -0.16 12.49 1.77
C VAL A 209 -0.46 13.92 2.24
N SER A 210 0.20 14.94 1.68
CA SER A 210 -0.19 16.34 1.84
C SER A 210 0.46 17.27 0.81
N PRO A 211 -0.14 18.45 0.53
CA PRO A 211 0.49 19.50 -0.28
C PRO A 211 1.82 20.01 0.28
N THR A 212 1.93 20.14 1.60
CA THR A 212 3.17 20.58 2.26
C THR A 212 4.28 19.55 2.05
N TYR A 213 4.00 18.28 2.34
CA TYR A 213 4.97 17.21 2.18
C TYR A 213 5.40 17.04 0.72
N LYS A 214 4.49 17.21 -0.25
CA LYS A 214 4.84 17.29 -1.68
C LYS A 214 5.96 18.31 -1.94
N ASN A 215 5.85 19.51 -1.37
CA ASN A 215 6.84 20.56 -1.59
C ASN A 215 8.15 20.27 -0.87
N GLU A 216 8.10 19.70 0.34
CA GLU A 216 9.28 19.31 1.12
C GLU A 216 10.11 18.27 0.37
N VAL A 217 9.49 17.19 -0.12
CA VAL A 217 10.20 16.09 -0.79
C VAL A 217 10.78 16.44 -2.16
N LEU A 218 10.43 17.60 -2.71
CA LEU A 218 11.07 18.14 -3.92
C LEU A 218 12.38 18.86 -3.62
N THR A 219 12.76 18.99 -2.35
CA THR A 219 14.04 19.59 -1.94
C THR A 219 15.08 18.50 -1.63
N PRO A 220 16.39 18.77 -1.77
CA PRO A 220 17.42 17.80 -1.42
C PRO A 220 17.41 17.38 0.06
N GLU A 221 16.96 18.24 0.97
CA GLU A 221 16.98 18.01 2.41
C GLU A 221 15.94 16.97 2.86
N TYR A 222 14.76 16.97 2.23
CA TYR A 222 13.64 16.08 2.59
C TYR A 222 13.27 15.10 1.49
N GLY A 223 13.90 15.17 0.31
CA GLY A 223 13.64 14.29 -0.81
C GLY A 223 14.35 12.93 -0.74
N PHE A 224 15.18 12.71 0.30
CA PHE A 224 15.94 11.47 0.51
C PHE A 224 16.64 10.98 -0.77
N SER A 225 17.25 11.92 -1.52
CA SER A 225 17.91 11.72 -2.82
C SER A 225 17.02 11.30 -4.01
N LEU A 226 15.70 11.21 -3.83
CA LEU A 226 14.73 11.01 -4.91
C LEU A 226 14.08 12.32 -5.38
N ASP A 227 14.49 13.48 -4.82
CA ASP A 227 14.03 14.81 -5.22
C ASP A 227 14.18 15.03 -6.73
N GLY A 228 15.31 14.64 -7.33
CA GLY A 228 15.53 14.75 -8.77
C GLY A 228 14.57 13.89 -9.61
N ALA A 229 14.18 12.70 -9.13
CA ALA A 229 13.20 11.85 -9.80
C ALA A 229 11.79 12.44 -9.69
N LEU A 230 11.44 12.96 -8.51
CA LEU A 230 10.15 13.61 -8.27
C LEU A 230 10.02 14.93 -9.05
N GLN A 231 11.08 15.73 -9.13
CA GLN A 231 11.10 16.97 -9.91
C GLN A 231 10.87 16.72 -11.40
N LYS A 232 11.47 15.65 -11.97
CA LYS A 232 11.18 15.24 -13.36
C LYS A 232 9.71 14.90 -13.59
N ARG A 233 9.02 14.46 -12.53
CA ARG A 233 7.59 14.13 -12.53
C ARG A 233 6.72 15.22 -11.91
N ALA A 234 7.22 16.45 -11.70
CA ALA A 234 6.50 17.47 -10.94
C ALA A 234 5.09 17.79 -11.48
N ASN A 235 4.89 17.71 -12.80
CA ASN A 235 3.58 17.91 -13.46
C ASN A 235 2.59 16.77 -13.17
N ASP A 236 3.09 15.58 -12.84
CA ASP A 236 2.32 14.39 -12.53
C ASP A 236 2.26 14.09 -11.02
N PHE A 237 2.94 14.91 -10.21
CA PHE A 237 3.11 14.71 -8.77
C PHE A 237 2.20 15.65 -7.96
N GLU A 238 1.30 15.11 -7.14
CA GLU A 238 0.34 15.89 -6.36
C GLU A 238 0.38 15.58 -4.86
N GLY A 239 0.03 16.55 -4.02
CA GLY A 239 -0.09 16.36 -2.58
C GLY A 239 -1.56 16.36 -2.22
N ILE A 240 -2.07 15.26 -1.70
CA ILE A 240 -3.48 15.10 -1.32
C ILE A 240 -3.51 14.81 0.17
N LEU A 241 -4.11 15.73 0.94
CA LEU A 241 -4.18 15.61 2.39
C LEU A 241 -5.00 14.37 2.77
N ASN A 242 -4.43 13.51 3.61
CA ASN A 242 -5.14 12.36 4.16
C ASN A 242 -6.35 12.79 4.99
N GLY A 243 -7.44 12.04 4.84
CA GLY A 243 -8.61 12.14 5.71
C GLY A 243 -8.49 11.25 6.95
N ILE A 244 -9.52 11.30 7.80
CA ILE A 244 -9.73 10.38 8.92
C ILE A 244 -11.09 9.71 8.78
N ASP A 245 -11.26 8.51 9.34
CA ASP A 245 -12.60 7.92 9.48
C ASP A 245 -13.28 8.50 10.73
N THR A 246 -14.24 9.39 10.49
CA THR A 246 -14.98 10.07 11.56
C THR A 246 -16.01 9.19 12.25
N GLU A 247 -16.29 7.98 11.75
CA GLU A 247 -17.10 6.98 12.49
C GLU A 247 -16.24 6.25 13.52
N VAL A 248 -14.94 6.07 13.21
CA VAL A 248 -13.97 5.46 14.12
C VAL A 248 -13.48 6.48 15.15
N PHE A 249 -13.14 7.69 14.70
CA PHE A 249 -12.61 8.77 15.54
C PHE A 249 -13.69 9.81 15.87
N ASP A 250 -14.76 9.36 16.54
CA ASP A 250 -15.84 10.22 17.01
C ASP A 250 -15.78 10.39 18.55
N PRO A 251 -15.46 11.59 19.09
CA PRO A 251 -15.41 11.80 20.54
C PRO A 251 -16.76 11.59 21.25
N MET A 252 -17.88 11.50 20.52
CA MET A 252 -19.19 11.20 21.09
C MET A 252 -19.46 9.71 21.28
N THR A 253 -18.81 8.84 20.50
CA THR A 253 -19.07 7.40 20.51
C THR A 253 -17.83 6.55 20.80
N ASP A 254 -16.66 7.18 20.92
CA ASP A 254 -15.42 6.50 21.25
C ASP A 254 -15.48 5.89 22.66
N HIS A 255 -15.47 4.56 22.70
CA HIS A 255 -15.55 3.78 23.93
C HIS A 255 -14.24 3.77 24.74
N TYR A 256 -13.15 4.29 24.19
CA TYR A 256 -11.90 4.50 24.92
C TYR A 256 -11.89 5.82 25.69
N LEU A 257 -12.82 6.74 25.41
CA LEU A 257 -13.02 7.95 26.20
C LEU A 257 -13.98 7.66 27.35
N SER A 258 -13.51 7.84 28.59
CA SER A 258 -14.39 7.76 29.77
C SER A 258 -15.50 8.82 29.72
N HIS A 259 -15.20 9.97 29.13
CA HIS A 259 -16.08 11.12 29.06
C HIS A 259 -16.28 11.57 27.61
N PRO A 260 -17.24 10.97 26.87
CA PRO A 260 -17.58 11.41 25.52
C PRO A 260 -18.00 12.88 25.50
N PHE A 261 -17.68 13.59 24.40
CA PHE A 261 -17.97 15.03 24.29
C PHE A 261 -18.28 15.47 22.86
N GLU A 262 -19.13 16.49 22.75
CA GLU A 262 -19.45 17.17 21.49
C GLU A 262 -18.68 18.50 21.40
N LEU A 263 -18.80 19.19 20.27
CA LEU A 263 -18.09 20.45 20.03
C LEU A 263 -18.34 21.48 21.16
N LYS A 264 -19.58 21.57 21.65
CA LYS A 264 -19.99 22.51 22.70
C LYS A 264 -19.40 22.17 24.07
N THR A 265 -19.27 20.89 24.40
CA THR A 265 -18.75 20.39 25.69
C THR A 265 -17.27 19.99 25.61
N SER A 266 -16.61 20.28 24.48
CA SER A 266 -15.28 19.77 24.18
C SER A 266 -14.21 20.18 25.20
N ARG A 267 -14.31 21.38 25.78
CA ARG A 267 -13.39 21.83 26.83
C ARG A 267 -13.54 21.00 28.11
N GLU A 268 -14.77 20.82 28.58
CA GLU A 268 -15.07 20.09 29.82
C GLU A 268 -14.75 18.61 29.66
N GLY A 269 -15.21 17.99 28.56
CA GLY A 269 -14.92 16.59 28.26
C GLY A 269 -13.42 16.32 28.11
N LYS A 270 -12.66 17.21 27.46
CA LYS A 270 -11.20 17.05 27.37
C LYS A 270 -10.49 17.19 28.72
N ILE A 271 -10.98 18.05 29.62
CA ILE A 271 -10.41 18.17 30.97
C ILE A 271 -10.64 16.87 31.75
N LEU A 272 -11.86 16.31 31.71
CA LEU A 272 -12.16 15.07 32.41
C LEU A 272 -11.35 13.89 31.86
N ASN A 273 -11.32 13.71 30.54
CA ASN A 273 -10.47 12.67 29.93
C ASN A 273 -8.97 12.89 30.22
N LYS A 274 -8.50 14.14 30.33
CA LYS A 274 -7.11 14.43 30.73
C LYS A 274 -6.86 13.95 32.16
N ILE A 275 -7.76 14.25 33.10
CA ILE A 275 -7.65 13.81 34.49
C ILE A 275 -7.59 12.29 34.57
N ASP A 276 -8.43 11.59 33.80
CA ASP A 276 -8.43 10.13 33.75
C ASP A 276 -7.11 9.55 33.22
N ILE A 277 -6.55 10.15 32.16
CA ILE A 277 -5.23 9.76 31.64
C ILE A 277 -4.14 10.00 32.69
N LEU A 278 -4.16 11.15 33.37
CA LEU A 278 -3.19 11.44 34.43
C LEU A 278 -3.28 10.41 35.57
N HIS A 279 -4.50 10.08 36.02
CA HIS A 279 -4.69 9.03 37.00
C HIS A 279 -4.26 7.65 36.50
N HIS A 280 -4.54 7.29 35.24
CA HIS A 280 -4.16 6.00 34.67
C HIS A 280 -2.64 5.78 34.64
N PHE A 281 -1.86 6.86 34.47
CA PHE A 281 -0.40 6.83 34.42
C PHE A 281 0.27 7.32 35.71
N ASP A 282 -0.48 7.46 36.81
CA ASP A 282 0.02 7.93 38.11
C ASP A 282 0.76 9.30 38.04
N LEU A 283 0.22 10.22 37.23
CA LEU A 283 0.74 11.57 37.06
C LEU A 283 -0.04 12.56 37.92
N ASP A 284 0.63 13.62 38.37
CA ASP A 284 0.01 14.70 39.14
C ASP A 284 -1.09 15.41 38.34
N VAL A 285 -2.22 15.65 39.01
CA VAL A 285 -3.43 16.29 38.46
C VAL A 285 -3.42 17.80 38.64
#